data_AF-A0A392S8X8-F1
#
_entry.id   AF-A0A392S8X8-F1
#
_cell.length_a   1.000
_cell.length_b   1.000
_cell.length_c   1.000
_cell.angle_alpha   90.00
_cell.angle_beta   90.00
_cell.angle_gamma   90.00
#
_symmetry.space_group_name_H-M   'P 1'
#
loop_
_entity.id
_entity.type
_entity.pdbx_description
1 polymer ?
#
loop_
_entity_poly.entity_id
_entity_poly.type
_entity_poly.pdbx_seq_one_letter_code
_entity_poly.pdbx_strand_id
1 'polypeptide(L)'
;MDLVCIPLSGIDVIFGTNLLIFNRVHINCCAKTMVFPKPEEESPLLNTKQVKESMKEHAELFAVFASLKLEGGVTVEELPVVCEFPSVFPEDVSDVPPISMAPYR
;
A
#
# COMPACT_ATOMS: atom_id res chain seq x y z
N MET A 1 -5.86 28.34 16.12
CA MET A 1 -4.45 28.74 16.33
C MET A 1 -4.35 30.19 15.94
N ASP A 2 -4.02 31.06 16.89
CA ASP A 2 -3.88 32.49 16.63
C ASP A 2 -2.40 32.78 16.39
N LEU A 3 -2.01 32.88 15.12
CA LEU A 3 -0.67 33.34 14.73
C LEU A 3 -0.67 34.86 14.77
N VAL A 4 0.20 35.44 15.60
CA VAL A 4 0.43 36.88 15.62
C VAL A 4 1.41 37.23 14.52
N CYS A 5 0.99 38.09 13.58
CA CYS A 5 1.87 38.63 12.55
C CYS A 5 2.80 39.68 13.17
N ILE A 6 4.09 39.38 13.23
CA ILE A 6 5.12 40.33 13.63
C ILE A 6 5.87 40.75 12.35
N PRO A 7 5.96 42.05 12.02
CA PRO A 7 6.65 42.52 10.83
C PRO A 7 8.17 42.38 11.03
N LEU A 8 8.71 41.23 10.67
CA LEU A 8 10.14 40.92 10.72
C LEU A 8 10.66 40.70 9.31
N SER A 9 11.76 41.37 8.97
CA SER A 9 12.46 41.21 7.69
C SER A 9 13.80 40.50 7.90
N GLY A 10 14.14 39.54 7.05
CA GLY A 10 15.46 38.90 7.04
C GLY A 10 15.69 37.83 8.12
N ILE A 11 14.62 37.16 8.58
CA ILE A 11 14.69 36.08 9.57
C ILE A 11 13.98 34.85 9.01
N ASP A 12 14.55 33.68 9.28
CA ASP A 12 13.93 32.40 8.94
C ASP A 12 12.92 31.99 10.02
N VAL A 13 11.74 31.54 9.59
CA VAL A 13 10.69 31.05 10.48
C VAL A 13 10.78 29.53 10.60
N ILE A 14 10.95 29.04 11.83
CA ILE A 14 10.95 27.60 12.13
C ILE A 14 9.60 27.20 12.69
N PHE A 15 8.92 26.27 12.02
CA PHE A 15 7.68 25.69 12.51
C PHE A 15 7.95 24.55 13.49
N GLY A 16 7.53 24.73 14.74
CA GLY A 16 7.60 23.68 15.74
C GLY A 16 6.71 22.48 15.41
N THR A 17 7.06 21.31 15.92
CA THR A 17 6.33 20.04 15.70
C THR A 17 4.85 20.14 16.05
N ASN A 18 4.49 20.86 17.12
CA ASN A 18 3.10 21.08 17.52
C ASN A 18 2.27 21.74 16.42
N LEU A 19 2.85 22.71 15.69
CA LEU A 19 2.16 23.40 14.61
C LEU A 19 2.03 22.49 13.39
N LEU A 20 3.04 21.67 13.11
CA LEU A 20 3.00 20.67 12.04
C LEU A 20 1.89 19.65 12.28
N ILE A 21 1.79 19.14 13.51
CA ILE A 21 0.73 18.19 13.92
C ILE A 21 -0.64 18.85 13.82
N PHE A 22 -0.80 20.07 14.33
CA PHE A 22 -2.08 20.80 14.31
C PHE A 22 -2.62 20.97 12.89
N ASN A 23 -1.75 21.33 11.95
CA ASN A 23 -2.13 21.53 10.54
C ASN A 23 -2.09 20.22 9.73
N ARG A 24 -1.91 19.07 10.38
CA ARG A 24 -1.83 17.73 9.76
C ARG A 24 -0.82 17.67 8.61
N VAL A 25 0.29 18.40 8.72
CA VAL A 25 1.28 18.50 7.64
C VAL A 25 1.94 17.15 7.40
N HIS A 26 2.05 16.74 6.13
CA HIS A 26 2.80 15.56 5.72
C HIS A 26 4.20 15.97 5.23
N ILE A 27 5.24 15.42 5.85
CA ILE A 27 6.64 15.65 5.45
C ILE A 27 7.14 14.42 4.70
N ASN A 28 7.53 14.59 3.45
CA ASN A 28 8.20 13.56 2.66
C ASN A 28 9.70 13.84 2.65
N CYS A 29 10.45 13.12 3.48
CA CYS A 29 11.90 13.27 3.60
C CYS A 29 12.65 12.89 2.31
N CYS A 30 12.16 11.88 1.57
CA CYS A 30 12.80 11.43 0.33
C CYS A 30 12.71 12.50 -0.76
N ALA A 31 11.53 13.10 -0.92
CA ALA A 31 11.29 14.15 -1.92
C ALA A 31 11.65 15.55 -1.42
N LYS A 32 11.98 15.72 -0.13
CA LYS A 32 12.17 17.01 0.55
C LYS A 32 10.99 17.96 0.38
N THR A 33 9.77 17.42 0.49
CA THR A 33 8.52 18.19 0.33
C THR A 33 7.69 18.20 1.61
N MET A 34 6.88 19.25 1.74
CA MET A 34 5.97 19.48 2.85
C MET A 34 4.59 19.76 2.27
N VAL A 35 3.61 18.93 2.61
CA VAL A 35 2.26 19.00 2.07
C VAL A 35 1.30 19.35 3.18
N PHE A 36 0.58 20.47 3.02
CA PHE A 36 -0.55 20.83 3.87
C PHE A 36 -1.79 20.17 3.28
N PRO A 37 -2.42 19.21 3.98
CA PRO A 37 -3.68 18.67 3.52
C PRO A 37 -4.71 19.80 3.44
N LYS A 38 -5.53 19.79 2.39
CA LYS A 38 -6.67 20.69 2.33
C LYS A 38 -7.55 20.42 3.56
N PRO A 39 -8.10 21.45 4.21
CA PRO A 39 -9.21 21.21 5.14
C PRO A 39 -10.24 20.43 4.34
N GLU A 40 -10.68 19.31 4.90
CA GLU A 40 -11.62 18.41 4.23
C GLU A 40 -12.85 19.24 3.81
N GLU A 41 -12.97 19.59 2.53
CA GLU A 41 -14.26 19.42 1.90
C GLU A 41 -14.47 17.93 2.03
N GLU A 42 -15.45 17.54 2.85
CA GLU A 42 -15.78 16.16 3.20
C GLU A 42 -15.99 15.36 1.91
N SER A 43 -14.91 14.95 1.27
CA SER A 43 -14.96 14.01 0.16
C SER A 43 -15.44 12.73 0.81
N PRO A 44 -16.53 12.11 0.35
CA PRO A 44 -17.04 10.90 0.96
C PRO A 44 -15.99 9.82 0.78
N LEU A 45 -15.11 9.69 1.77
CA LEU A 45 -14.23 8.55 1.91
C LEU A 45 -15.18 7.36 1.97
N LEU A 46 -15.05 6.46 0.99
CA LEU A 46 -15.86 5.25 0.97
C LEU A 46 -15.74 4.61 2.36
N ASN A 47 -16.89 4.48 3.00
CA ASN A 47 -16.99 3.84 4.30
C ASN A 47 -16.37 2.44 4.20
N THR A 48 -15.68 1.99 5.24
CA THR A 48 -15.12 0.64 5.36
C THR A 48 -16.06 -0.48 4.89
N LYS A 49 -17.38 -0.31 5.04
CA LYS A 49 -18.40 -1.23 4.49
C LYS A 49 -18.42 -1.25 2.96
N GLN A 50 -18.42 -0.10 2.31
CA GLN A 50 -18.40 0.03 0.84
C GLN A 50 -17.09 -0.51 0.25
N VAL A 51 -15.96 -0.30 0.94
CA VAL A 51 -14.67 -0.89 0.54
C VAL A 51 -14.73 -2.42 0.63
N LYS A 52 -15.28 -2.98 1.71
CA LYS A 52 -15.44 -4.43 1.86
C LYS A 52 -16.41 -5.03 0.83
N GLU A 53 -17.51 -4.36 0.53
CA GLU A 53 -18.48 -4.77 -0.48
C GLU A 53 -17.84 -4.79 -1.88
N SER A 54 -17.11 -3.75 -2.26
CA SER A 54 -16.38 -3.69 -3.54
C SER A 54 -15.29 -4.78 -3.64
N MET A 55 -14.54 -5.04 -2.56
CA MET A 55 -13.56 -6.13 -2.54
C MET A 55 -14.22 -7.51 -2.67
N LYS A 56 -15.40 -7.69 -2.05
CA LYS A 56 -16.16 -8.94 -2.15
C LYS A 56 -16.68 -9.17 -3.57
N GLU A 57 -17.25 -8.14 -4.21
CA GLU A 57 -17.71 -8.20 -5.60
C GLU A 57 -16.56 -8.57 -6.55
N HIS A 58 -15.38 -7.96 -6.35
CA HIS A 58 -14.20 -8.27 -7.15
C HIS A 58 -13.68 -9.70 -6.95
N ALA A 59 -13.72 -10.21 -5.71
CA ALA A 59 -13.35 -11.59 -5.41
C ALA A 59 -14.33 -12.61 -6.03
N GLU A 60 -15.63 -12.32 -6.03
CA GLU A 60 -16.65 -13.14 -6.68
C GLU A 60 -16.48 -13.15 -8.21
N LEU A 61 -16.16 -12.00 -8.81
CA LEU A 61 -15.87 -11.89 -10.25
C LEU A 61 -14.65 -12.73 -10.65
N PHE A 62 -13.59 -12.69 -9.85
CA PHE A 62 -12.41 -13.53 -10.05
C PHE A 62 -12.71 -15.02 -9.89
N ALA A 63 -13.53 -15.40 -8.91
CA ALA A 63 -13.93 -16.80 -8.72
C ALA A 63 -14.71 -17.32 -9.94
N VAL A 64 -15.65 -16.54 -10.47
CA VAL A 64 -16.38 -16.88 -11.71
C VAL A 64 -15.43 -16.97 -12.90
N PHE A 65 -14.52 -16.01 -13.07
CA PHE A 65 -13.52 -16.04 -14.14
C PHE A 65 -12.61 -17.27 -14.04
N ALA A 66 -12.17 -17.63 -12.83
CA ALA A 66 -11.38 -18.82 -12.57
C ALA A 66 -12.17 -20.11 -12.90
N SER A 67 -13.45 -20.19 -12.53
CA SER A 67 -14.31 -21.33 -12.90
C SER A 67 -14.49 -21.46 -14.42
N LEU A 68 -14.71 -20.35 -15.12
CA LEU A 68 -14.82 -20.33 -16.58
C LEU A 68 -13.50 -20.71 -17.28
N LYS A 69 -12.35 -20.39 -16.67
CA LYS A 69 -11.03 -20.83 -17.14
C LYS A 69 -10.74 -22.29 -16.80
N LEU A 70 -11.25 -22.80 -15.68
CA LEU A 70 -11.07 -24.20 -15.25
C LEU A 70 -11.81 -25.18 -16.17
N GLU A 71 -12.97 -24.80 -16.72
CA GLU A 71 -13.73 -25.60 -17.69
C GLU A 71 -12.95 -25.86 -19.00
N GLY A 72 -11.89 -25.07 -19.27
CA GLY A 72 -11.00 -25.21 -20.42
C GLY A 72 -9.75 -26.06 -20.20
N GLY A 73 -9.54 -26.65 -19.01
CA GLY A 73 -8.36 -27.48 -18.74
C GLY A 73 -7.04 -26.72 -18.85
N VAL A 74 -6.94 -25.56 -18.20
CA VAL A 74 -5.70 -24.76 -18.17
C VAL A 74 -4.77 -25.35 -17.13
N THR A 75 -3.62 -25.86 -17.54
CA THR A 75 -2.56 -26.25 -16.60
C THR A 75 -1.88 -25.00 -16.05
N VAL A 76 -1.31 -25.09 -14.84
CA VAL A 76 -0.69 -23.92 -14.18
C VAL A 76 0.44 -23.33 -15.05
N GLU A 77 1.07 -24.17 -15.88
CA GLU A 77 2.11 -23.77 -16.84
C GLU A 77 1.64 -22.78 -17.92
N GLU A 78 0.32 -22.71 -18.21
CA GLU A 78 -0.25 -21.84 -19.25
C GLU A 78 -0.68 -20.45 -18.73
N LEU A 79 -0.59 -20.21 -17.42
CA LEU A 79 -0.95 -18.92 -16.85
C LEU A 79 0.10 -17.87 -17.28
N PRO A 80 -0.28 -16.71 -17.85
CA PRO A 80 0.68 -15.72 -18.37
C PRO A 80 1.77 -15.31 -17.38
N VAL A 81 1.41 -15.18 -16.10
CA VAL A 81 2.38 -14.87 -15.02
C VAL A 81 3.40 -16.00 -14.79
N VAL A 82 3.02 -17.25 -15.00
CA VAL A 82 3.92 -18.41 -14.89
C VAL A 82 4.85 -18.45 -16.11
N CYS A 83 4.34 -18.15 -17.30
CA CYS A 83 5.15 -18.03 -18.53
C CYS A 83 6.14 -16.86 -18.48
N GLU A 84 5.81 -15.78 -17.78
CA GLU A 84 6.71 -14.63 -17.59
C GLU A 84 7.87 -14.93 -16.62
N PHE A 85 7.68 -15.88 -15.71
CA PHE A 85 8.66 -16.22 -14.66
C PHE A 85 8.90 -17.74 -14.54
N PRO A 86 9.35 -18.44 -15.61
CA PRO A 86 9.54 -19.89 -15.55
C PRO A 86 10.61 -20.33 -14.54
N SER A 87 11.52 -19.43 -14.15
CA SER A 87 12.59 -19.71 -13.18
C SER A 87 12.16 -19.68 -11.71
N VAL A 88 10.97 -19.16 -11.39
CA VAL A 88 10.49 -19.06 -9.99
C VAL A 88 9.59 -20.22 -9.58
N PHE A 89 9.19 -21.06 -10.54
CA PHE A 89 8.41 -22.29 -10.34
C PHE A 89 9.17 -23.50 -10.90
N PRO A 90 10.35 -23.86 -10.36
CA PRO A 90 11.05 -25.08 -10.77
C PRO A 90 10.21 -26.33 -10.45
N GLU A 91 10.13 -27.31 -11.36
CA GLU A 91 9.41 -28.58 -11.14
C GLU A 91 9.96 -29.37 -9.92
N ASP A 92 11.23 -29.13 -9.56
CA ASP A 92 11.96 -29.83 -8.50
C ASP A 92 11.95 -29.07 -7.16
N VAL A 93 10.80 -28.58 -6.69
CA VAL A 93 10.69 -28.12 -5.29
C VAL A 93 10.61 -29.35 -4.39
N SER A 94 11.77 -29.97 -4.11
CA SER A 94 11.91 -30.91 -3.00
C SER A 94 11.53 -30.19 -1.71
N ASP A 95 10.39 -30.56 -1.13
CA ASP A 95 9.86 -30.07 0.14
C ASP A 95 10.95 -29.84 1.19
N VAL A 96 11.08 -28.57 1.59
CA VAL A 96 11.60 -28.06 2.87
C VAL A 96 13.08 -28.32 3.18
N PRO A 97 13.92 -27.27 3.38
CA PRO A 97 15.18 -27.44 4.09
C PRO A 97 14.91 -27.64 5.59
N PRO A 98 15.56 -28.59 6.28
CA PRO A 98 15.33 -28.81 7.71
C PRO A 98 15.67 -27.54 8.49
N ILE A 99 14.77 -27.15 9.40
CA ILE A 99 14.97 -26.06 10.35
C ILE A 99 16.24 -26.36 11.15
N SER A 100 17.33 -25.63 10.87
CA SER A 100 18.54 -25.66 11.68
C SER A 100 18.34 -24.75 12.89
N MET A 101 17.89 -25.33 13.99
CA MET A 101 18.16 -24.76 15.31
C MET A 101 19.63 -25.07 15.65
N ALA A 102 20.51 -24.09 15.50
CA ALA A 102 21.83 -24.13 16.12
C ALA A 102 21.82 -23.27 17.40
N PRO A 103 22.31 -23.79 18.55
CA PRO A 103 22.34 -23.05 19.80
C PRO A 103 23.46 -21.99 19.79
N TYR A 104 23.23 -20.94 20.58
CA TYR A 104 24.15 -19.84 20.85
C TYR A 104 25.60 -20.31 21.10
N ARG A 105 26.56 -19.56 20.53
CA ARG A 105 27.88 -19.41 21.11
C ARG A 105 28.37 -17.98 20.96
#